data_AF-A0AAD9P787-F1
#
_entry.id   AF-A0AAD9P787-F1
#
_cell.length_a   1.000
_cell.length_b   1.000
_cell.length_c   1.000
_cell.angle_alpha   90.00
_cell.angle_beta   90.00
_cell.angle_gamma   90.00
#
_symmetry.space_group_name_H-M   'P 1'
#
loop_
_entity.id
_entity.type
_entity.pdbx_description
1 polymer ?
#
loop_
_entity_poly.entity_id
_entity_poly.type
_entity_poly.pdbx_seq_one_letter_code
_entity_poly.pdbx_strand_id
1 'polypeptide(L)'
;MSTCLPLPLLCLLAVLAAIAVSHDPDEAERCRGLEYDLTTELCCGGELYSLRRYDSCCGDKPYKFAAFPPAISGCCNGVPYSLYDQYCCREKTLYSIQDPDANDCMPV
;
A
#
# COMPACT_ATOMS: atom_id res chain seq x y z
N MET A 1 39.52 40.55 9.00
CA MET A 1 38.21 40.90 8.40
C MET A 1 37.24 39.77 8.78
N SER A 2 36.73 39.78 10.02
CA SER A 2 35.81 38.76 10.50
C SER A 2 34.42 39.38 10.62
N THR A 3 33.50 38.95 9.76
CA THR A 3 32.08 39.31 9.87
C THR A 3 31.41 38.33 10.82
N CYS A 4 31.11 38.79 12.04
CA CYS A 4 30.20 38.11 12.96
C CYS A 4 28.77 38.24 12.41
N LEU A 5 28.21 37.17 11.85
CA LEU A 5 26.80 37.11 11.46
C LEU A 5 25.94 36.96 12.72
N PRO A 6 24.84 37.72 12.89
CA PRO A 6 24.08 37.74 14.14
C PRO A 6 23.38 36.39 14.39
N LEU A 7 23.55 35.86 15.60
CA LEU A 7 22.92 34.64 16.12
C LEU A 7 21.42 34.43 15.77
N PRO A 8 20.53 35.44 15.72
CA PRO A 8 19.13 35.22 15.33
C PRO A 8 18.95 34.74 13.89
N LEU A 9 19.85 35.09 12.96
CA LEU A 9 19.77 34.64 11.57
C LEU A 9 20.16 33.16 11.43
N LEU A 10 21.10 32.68 12.25
CA LEU A 10 21.48 31.26 12.27
C LEU A 10 20.32 30.39 12.78
N CYS A 11 19.58 30.85 13.80
CA CYS A 11 18.38 30.17 14.27
C CYS A 11 17.28 30.12 13.21
N LEU A 12 17.05 31.21 12.46
CA LEU A 12 16.07 31.22 11.37
C LEU A 12 16.44 30.25 10.24
N LEU A 13 17.73 30.15 9.87
CA LEU A 13 18.21 29.18 8.90
C LEU A 13 18.06 27.73 9.40
N ALA A 14 18.32 27.48 10.69
CA ALA A 14 18.13 26.16 11.28
C ALA A 14 16.65 25.75 11.35
N VAL A 15 15.75 26.70 11.63
CA VAL A 15 14.29 26.46 11.61
C VAL A 15 13.80 26.25 10.18
N LEU A 16 14.27 27.04 9.21
CA LEU A 16 13.96 26.82 7.78
C LEU A 16 14.46 25.44 7.29
N ALA A 17 15.63 24.99 7.74
CA ALA A 17 16.15 23.66 7.44
C ALA A 17 15.36 22.53 8.15
N ALA A 18 14.78 22.80 9.31
CA ALA A 18 13.99 21.83 10.07
C ALA A 18 12.50 21.76 9.65
N ILE A 19 11.97 22.74 8.92
CA ILE A 19 10.62 22.68 8.32
C ILE A 19 10.65 21.91 6.98
N ALA A 20 11.84 21.64 6.43
CA ALA A 20 12.03 20.62 5.39
C ALA A 20 12.03 19.20 6.00
N VAL A 21 10.99 18.89 6.81
CA VAL A 21 10.66 17.51 7.18
C VAL A 21 10.04 16.87 5.96
N SER A 22 10.91 16.21 5.20
CA SER A 22 10.68 14.98 4.43
C SER A 22 9.31 14.89 3.75
N HIS A 23 9.17 15.62 2.64
CA HIS A 23 8.47 15.03 1.51
C HIS A 23 9.49 15.00 0.37
N ASP A 24 10.36 13.99 0.42
CA ASP A 24 11.26 13.66 -0.67
C ASP A 24 10.39 13.44 -1.93
N PRO A 25 10.49 14.27 -2.97
CA PRO A 25 9.86 13.99 -4.26
C PRO A 25 10.57 12.85 -5.02
N ASP A 26 11.63 12.30 -4.42
CA ASP A 26 12.56 11.29 -4.95
C ASP A 26 12.51 9.96 -4.18
N GLU A 27 11.50 9.70 -3.35
CA GLU A 27 11.18 8.31 -3.04
C GLU A 27 10.46 7.73 -4.25
N ALA A 28 11.23 7.51 -5.32
CA ALA A 28 10.81 6.64 -6.39
C ALA A 28 10.34 5.35 -5.72
N GLU A 29 9.04 5.07 -5.85
CA GLU A 29 8.45 3.85 -5.34
C GLU A 29 9.30 2.71 -5.88
N ARG A 30 9.92 1.98 -4.96
CA ARG A 30 11.01 1.06 -5.27
C ARG A 30 10.54 -0.36 -5.06
N CYS A 31 10.44 -1.11 -6.15
CA CYS A 31 10.18 -2.54 -6.09
C CYS A 31 11.49 -3.29 -5.93
N ARG A 32 11.81 -3.74 -4.70
CA ARG A 32 13.13 -4.32 -4.35
C ARG A 32 14.31 -3.45 -4.76
N GLY A 33 14.17 -2.13 -4.62
CA GLY A 33 15.21 -1.17 -4.98
C GLY A 33 15.31 -0.87 -6.48
N LEU A 34 14.39 -1.38 -7.30
CA LEU A 34 14.20 -0.92 -8.67
C LEU A 34 13.12 0.17 -8.70
N GLU A 35 13.43 1.31 -9.29
CA GLU A 35 12.43 2.35 -9.56
C GLU A 35 11.43 1.85 -10.62
N TYR A 36 10.14 2.14 -10.42
CA TYR A 36 9.09 1.77 -11.35
C TYR A 36 8.04 2.88 -11.48
N ASP A 37 7.32 2.87 -12.59
CA ASP A 37 6.30 3.87 -12.89
C ASP A 37 4.94 3.45 -12.32
N LEU A 38 4.48 4.11 -11.25
CA LEU A 38 3.18 3.85 -10.61
C LEU A 38 1.96 4.01 -11.54
N THR A 39 2.12 4.66 -12.68
CA THR A 39 1.03 4.86 -13.66
C THR A 39 0.90 3.69 -14.63
N THR A 40 1.96 2.89 -14.81
CA THR A 40 2.02 1.79 -15.78
C THR A 40 2.46 0.46 -15.19
N GLU A 41 2.94 0.45 -13.95
CA GLU A 41 3.54 -0.69 -13.27
C GLU A 41 3.01 -0.82 -11.83
N LEU A 42 3.03 -2.05 -11.34
CA LEU A 42 2.55 -2.48 -10.04
C LEU A 42 3.59 -3.39 -9.40
N CYS A 43 3.99 -3.11 -8.16
CA CYS A 43 4.92 -3.97 -7.42
C CYS A 43 4.15 -4.87 -6.45
N CYS A 44 4.17 -6.19 -6.67
CA CYS A 44 3.62 -7.18 -5.74
C CYS A 44 4.71 -8.16 -5.30
N GLY A 45 4.89 -8.37 -4.00
CA GLY A 45 5.91 -9.32 -3.50
C GLY A 45 7.36 -8.95 -3.84
N GLY A 46 7.59 -7.74 -4.35
CA GLY A 46 8.87 -7.31 -4.89
C GLY A 46 9.13 -7.72 -6.35
N GLU A 47 8.10 -8.12 -7.08
CA GLU A 47 8.13 -8.29 -8.54
C GLU A 47 7.27 -7.21 -9.21
N LEU A 48 7.72 -6.77 -10.39
CA LEU A 48 7.01 -5.78 -11.19
C LEU A 48 6.04 -6.44 -12.16
N TYR A 49 4.86 -5.87 -12.24
CA TYR A 49 3.77 -6.27 -13.12
C TYR A 49 3.26 -5.05 -13.87
N SER A 50 2.80 -5.22 -15.11
CA SER A 50 2.13 -4.13 -15.81
C SER A 50 0.81 -3.79 -15.13
N LEU A 51 0.63 -2.54 -14.72
CA LEU A 51 -0.59 -2.04 -14.11
C LEU A 51 -1.69 -1.98 -15.16
N ARG A 52 -2.78 -2.72 -14.94
CA ARG A 52 -4.01 -2.56 -15.71
C ARG A 52 -5.11 -2.00 -14.84
N ARG A 53 -6.20 -1.58 -15.47
CA ARG A 53 -7.37 -1.09 -14.76
C ARG A 53 -7.85 -2.14 -13.76
N TYR A 54 -7.96 -1.71 -12.51
CA TYR A 54 -8.36 -2.52 -11.37
C TYR A 54 -7.36 -3.61 -10.95
N ASP A 55 -6.13 -3.61 -11.45
CA ASP A 55 -5.08 -4.45 -10.88
C ASP A 55 -4.70 -3.91 -9.49
N SER A 56 -4.51 -4.81 -8.54
CA SER A 56 -4.06 -4.55 -7.17
C SER A 56 -3.23 -5.74 -6.69
N CYS A 57 -2.49 -5.62 -5.60
CA CYS A 57 -1.70 -6.73 -5.07
C CYS A 57 -2.48 -7.51 -4.02
N CYS A 58 -2.43 -8.83 -4.11
CA CYS A 58 -2.87 -9.72 -3.05
C CYS A 58 -1.72 -10.65 -2.68
N GLY A 59 -1.05 -10.32 -1.57
CA GLY A 59 0.24 -10.88 -1.24
C GLY A 59 1.27 -10.51 -2.30
N ASP A 60 1.91 -11.52 -2.84
CA ASP A 60 3.02 -11.41 -3.78
C ASP A 60 2.59 -11.44 -5.26
N LYS A 61 1.27 -11.47 -5.52
CA LYS A 61 0.73 -11.53 -6.89
C LYS A 61 -0.26 -10.41 -7.18
N PRO A 62 -0.32 -9.92 -8.43
CA PRO A 62 -1.38 -9.04 -8.86
C PRO A 62 -2.70 -9.81 -8.98
N TYR A 63 -3.78 -9.16 -8.64
CA TYR A 63 -5.15 -9.62 -8.86
C TYR A 63 -5.98 -8.48 -9.43
N LYS A 64 -7.06 -8.84 -10.12
CA LYS A 64 -8.05 -7.86 -10.61
C LYS A 64 -9.14 -7.69 -9.58
N PHE A 65 -9.21 -6.51 -8.98
CA PHE A 65 -10.37 -6.09 -8.22
C PHE A 65 -11.53 -5.85 -9.20
N ALA A 66 -12.75 -6.23 -8.82
CA ALA A 66 -13.92 -5.79 -9.56
C ALA A 66 -15.07 -5.46 -8.59
N ALA A 67 -15.87 -4.47 -8.96
CA ALA A 67 -17.02 -4.03 -8.16
C ALA A 67 -18.32 -4.77 -8.51
N PHE A 68 -18.33 -5.57 -9.58
CA PHE A 68 -19.53 -6.25 -10.09
C PHE A 68 -19.38 -7.78 -10.09
N PRO A 69 -20.31 -8.53 -9.49
CA PRO A 69 -20.20 -9.97 -9.32
C PRO A 69 -20.15 -10.75 -10.66
N PRO A 70 -19.48 -11.93 -10.69
CA PRO A 70 -18.68 -12.53 -9.62
C PRO A 70 -17.29 -11.91 -9.61
N ALA A 71 -17.05 -10.97 -8.70
CA ALA A 71 -15.82 -10.23 -8.64
C ALA A 71 -15.07 -10.54 -7.37
N ILE A 72 -13.76 -10.65 -7.53
CA ILE A 72 -12.83 -10.54 -6.42
C ILE A 72 -12.98 -9.11 -5.88
N SER A 73 -13.40 -9.02 -4.63
CA SER A 73 -13.72 -7.77 -3.95
C SER A 73 -12.72 -7.45 -2.84
N GLY A 74 -11.67 -8.26 -2.69
CA GLY A 74 -10.62 -8.00 -1.72
C GLY A 74 -9.53 -9.05 -1.71
N CYS A 75 -8.58 -8.85 -0.82
CA CYS A 75 -7.50 -9.78 -0.52
C CYS A 75 -7.57 -10.18 0.94
N CYS A 76 -7.50 -11.48 1.21
CA CYS A 76 -7.43 -12.04 2.55
C CYS A 76 -6.14 -12.85 2.67
N ASN A 77 -5.17 -12.35 3.43
CA ASN A 77 -3.91 -13.05 3.67
C ASN A 77 -3.21 -13.56 2.38
N GLY A 78 -3.13 -12.70 1.36
CA GLY A 78 -2.54 -13.08 0.07
C GLY A 78 -3.43 -13.94 -0.83
N VAL A 79 -4.64 -14.27 -0.40
CA VAL A 79 -5.65 -14.99 -1.19
C VAL A 79 -6.76 -14.03 -1.61
N PRO A 80 -6.97 -13.82 -2.91
CA PRO A 80 -8.07 -12.98 -3.38
C PRO A 80 -9.42 -13.65 -3.04
N TYR A 81 -10.38 -12.87 -2.56
CA TYR A 81 -11.71 -13.38 -2.19
C TYR A 81 -12.85 -12.52 -2.74
N SER A 82 -14.02 -13.14 -2.88
CA SER A 82 -15.24 -12.55 -3.43
C SER A 82 -16.20 -12.18 -2.29
N LEU A 83 -16.64 -10.93 -2.19
CA LEU A 83 -17.65 -10.54 -1.18
C LEU A 83 -19.06 -11.11 -1.48
N TYR A 84 -19.24 -11.79 -2.61
CA TYR A 84 -20.52 -12.40 -2.97
C TYR A 84 -20.84 -13.64 -2.13
N ASP A 85 -19.83 -14.46 -1.88
CA ASP A 85 -19.94 -15.80 -1.30
C ASP A 85 -18.82 -16.11 -0.29
N GLN A 86 -17.88 -15.19 -0.07
CA GLN A 86 -16.72 -15.41 0.79
C GLN A 86 -16.55 -14.26 1.78
N TYR A 87 -15.94 -14.60 2.91
CA TYR A 87 -15.65 -13.67 4.00
C TYR A 87 -14.18 -13.83 4.41
N CYS A 88 -13.49 -12.72 4.66
CA CYS A 88 -12.15 -12.77 5.23
C CYS A 88 -12.21 -12.77 6.75
N CYS A 89 -11.61 -13.77 7.38
CA CYS A 89 -11.64 -13.99 8.80
C CYS A 89 -10.22 -14.21 9.34
N ARG A 90 -9.67 -13.16 9.98
CA ARG A 90 -8.26 -13.10 10.40
C ARG A 90 -7.31 -13.39 9.24
N GLU A 91 -6.90 -14.65 9.10
CA GLU A 91 -5.93 -15.14 8.12
C GLU A 91 -6.52 -16.16 7.15
N LYS A 92 -7.83 -16.40 7.21
CA LYS A 92 -8.53 -17.40 6.40
C LYS A 92 -9.65 -16.77 5.61
N THR A 93 -9.77 -17.18 4.35
CA THR A 93 -10.99 -16.97 3.56
C THR A 93 -11.98 -18.07 3.90
N LEU A 94 -13.17 -17.69 4.38
CA LEU A 94 -14.30 -18.59 4.60
C LEU A 94 -15.25 -18.52 3.42
N TYR A 95 -15.89 -19.65 3.11
CA TYR A 95 -16.85 -19.77 2.00
C TYR A 95 -18.30 -19.78 2.50
N SER A 96 -18.51 -19.90 3.81
CA SER A 96 -19.84 -19.86 4.39
C SER A 96 -19.80 -19.29 5.80
N ILE A 97 -20.82 -18.51 6.17
CA ILE A 97 -21.07 -18.14 7.58
C ILE A 97 -21.38 -19.35 8.47
N GLN A 98 -21.58 -20.54 7.87
CA GLN A 98 -21.76 -21.80 8.57
C GLN A 98 -20.43 -22.50 8.87
N ASP A 99 -19.30 -22.00 8.36
CA ASP A 99 -17.98 -22.50 8.74
C ASP A 99 -17.85 -22.39 10.27
N PRO A 100 -17.32 -23.41 10.96
CA PRO A 100 -17.18 -23.38 12.41
C PRO A 100 -16.30 -22.21 12.90
N ASP A 101 -15.39 -21.75 12.03
CA ASP A 101 -14.52 -20.59 12.24
C ASP A 101 -15.27 -19.23 12.11
N ALA A 102 -16.50 -19.20 11.58
CA ALA A 102 -17.25 -17.97 11.31
C ALA A 102 -17.68 -17.22 12.59
N ASN A 103 -17.92 -17.93 13.70
CA ASN A 103 -18.34 -17.34 14.97
C ASN A 103 -17.24 -16.51 15.65
N ASP A 104 -15.97 -16.73 15.28
CA ASP A 104 -14.81 -15.97 15.78
C ASP A 104 -14.45 -14.78 14.87
N CYS A 105 -15.22 -14.57 13.79
CA CYS A 105 -15.04 -13.45 12.89
C CYS A 105 -15.80 -12.23 13.39
N MET A 106 -15.09 -11.15 13.73
CA MET A 106 -15.76 -9.84 13.83
C MET A 106 -16.01 -9.32 12.41
N PRO A 107 -17.21 -8.80 12.11
CA PRO A 107 -17.44 -8.05 10.89
C PRO A 107 -16.57 -6.79 10.92
N VAL A 108 -15.84 -6.56 9.83
CA VAL A 108 -14.95 -5.40 9.61
C VAL A 108 -15.76 -4.12 9.42
#